data_AF-A0AAD7GSD5-F1
#
_entry.id   AF-A0AAD7GSD5-F1
#
_cell.length_a   1.000
_cell.length_b   1.000
_cell.length_c   1.000
_cell.angle_alpha   90.00
_cell.angle_beta   90.00
_cell.angle_gamma   90.00
#
_symmetry.space_group_name_H-M   'P 1'
#
loop_
_entity.id
_entity.type
_entity.pdbx_description
1 polymer ?
#
loop_
_entity_poly.entity_id
_entity_poly.type
_entity_poly.pdbx_seq_one_letter_code
_entity_poly.pdbx_strand_id
1 'polypeptide(L)'
;MPEKGVVQLFEREIGWEERQVSTQVDRTIDSNFFGVFVAHPECCARPDGTRTTFTPHHCGPADLDFTPIPGGPPLGQRKLRAEFINTLQITGQIHAKARGKELVIAICNSLTHKNFIFRINFGLEAHCFWMPTEWYRNIVSRPPVPRGEKSFAFVVPPEYVDGPARQLLISIQAAFVRPEWTLVFVDHNVMIQFQLMQASESFLPSDLTPTSKIWPRLWSRTHGPVYHLEPQATLDCLEAWRLETITESDRTPIFQSIKTTQTVFNGCGAQEATDLLTLAFIQPQTPALHVCADPRTWSRLVQALIDNRIRCGPCCS
;
A
#
# COMPACT_ATOMS: atom_id res chain seq x y z
N MET A 1 -7.79 -6.06 7.26
CA MET A 1 -6.70 -5.44 6.47
C MET A 1 -6.72 -6.17 5.15
N PRO A 2 -6.62 -5.52 3.97
CA PRO A 2 -6.60 -6.28 2.73
C PRO A 2 -5.51 -7.33 2.84
N GLU A 3 -5.87 -8.56 2.48
CA GLU A 3 -4.94 -9.67 2.51
C GLU A 3 -3.75 -9.32 1.61
N LYS A 4 -2.56 -9.80 1.96
CA LYS A 4 -1.36 -9.54 1.15
C LYS A 4 -1.56 -9.86 -0.34
N GLY A 5 -2.35 -10.91 -0.63
CA GLY A 5 -2.71 -11.29 -2.00
C GLY A 5 -3.45 -10.19 -2.77
N VAL A 6 -4.25 -9.37 -2.09
CA VAL A 6 -4.99 -8.25 -2.69
C VAL A 6 -4.02 -7.16 -3.16
N VAL A 7 -3.02 -6.79 -2.35
CA VAL A 7 -2.03 -5.77 -2.73
C VAL A 7 -1.14 -6.24 -3.89
N GLN A 8 -0.73 -7.51 -3.88
CA GLN A 8 0.06 -8.11 -4.96
C GLN A 8 -0.75 -8.26 -6.26
N LEU A 9 -2.04 -8.57 -6.16
CA LEU A 9 -2.95 -8.58 -7.30
C LEU A 9 -3.00 -7.20 -7.96
N PHE A 10 -3.08 -6.12 -7.19
CA PHE A 10 -3.09 -4.77 -7.75
C PHE A 10 -1.77 -4.37 -8.41
N GLU A 11 -0.62 -4.72 -7.82
CA GLU A 11 0.67 -4.53 -8.49
C GLU A 11 0.66 -5.20 -9.88
N ARG A 12 0.13 -6.44 -9.95
CA ARG A 12 0.03 -7.19 -11.20
C ARG A 12 -0.93 -6.55 -12.19
N GLU A 13 -2.08 -6.06 -11.74
CA GLU A 13 -3.08 -5.40 -12.60
C GLU A 13 -2.53 -4.09 -13.18
N ILE A 14 -1.89 -3.26 -12.36
CA ILE A 14 -1.22 -2.03 -12.81
C ILE A 14 -0.12 -2.36 -13.83
N GLY A 15 0.70 -3.38 -13.57
CA GLY A 15 1.75 -3.81 -14.49
C GLY A 15 1.29 -4.60 -15.73
N TRP A 16 0.04 -5.08 -15.77
CA TRP A 16 -0.52 -5.74 -16.96
C TRP A 16 -0.91 -4.70 -18.01
N GLU A 17 -1.56 -3.62 -17.58
CA GLU A 17 -1.87 -2.46 -18.41
C GLU A 17 -0.60 -1.84 -19.02
N GLU A 18 0.49 -1.72 -18.25
CA GLU A 18 1.78 -1.25 -18.79
C GLU A 18 2.30 -2.14 -19.93
N ARG A 19 2.14 -3.46 -19.81
CA ARG A 19 2.62 -4.43 -20.81
C ARG A 19 1.80 -4.38 -22.10
N GLN A 20 0.49 -4.17 -22.00
CA GLN A 20 -0.37 -3.94 -23.18
C GLN A 20 0.14 -2.74 -23.99
N VAL A 21 0.51 -1.64 -23.30
CA VAL A 21 1.04 -0.42 -23.94
C VAL A 21 2.44 -0.64 -24.52
N SER A 22 3.32 -1.37 -23.82
CA SER A 22 4.73 -1.56 -24.23
C SER A 22 4.91 -2.43 -25.48
N THR A 23 3.96 -3.27 -25.87
CA THR A 23 4.07 -4.11 -27.07
C THR A 23 3.87 -3.34 -28.38
N GLN A 24 3.42 -2.08 -28.31
CA GLN A 24 3.40 -1.16 -29.45
C GLN A 24 4.74 -0.43 -29.56
N VAL A 25 5.72 -1.14 -30.13
CA VAL A 25 7.05 -0.63 -30.48
C VAL A 25 6.88 0.63 -31.36
N ASP A 26 7.57 1.72 -31.03
CA ASP A 26 7.66 3.01 -31.76
C ASP A 26 6.60 4.12 -31.56
N ARG A 27 5.77 4.10 -30.51
CA ARG A 27 4.99 5.32 -30.17
C ARG A 27 5.84 6.27 -29.31
N THR A 28 6.13 7.46 -29.84
CA THR A 28 6.41 8.66 -29.03
C THR A 28 5.43 8.69 -27.86
N ILE A 29 5.92 8.92 -26.63
CA ILE A 29 5.11 8.93 -25.40
C ILE A 29 3.86 9.78 -25.65
N ASP A 30 2.75 9.12 -25.91
CA ASP A 30 1.51 9.80 -26.18
C ASP A 30 0.96 10.26 -24.83
N SER A 31 0.88 11.58 -24.65
CA SER A 31 0.33 12.19 -23.43
C SER A 31 -1.10 11.72 -23.15
N ASN A 32 -1.80 11.16 -24.13
CA ASN A 32 -3.09 10.52 -23.96
C ASN A 32 -3.05 9.32 -22.98
N PHE A 33 -1.89 8.74 -22.70
CA PHE A 33 -1.80 7.65 -21.69
C PHE A 33 -1.62 8.14 -20.26
N PHE A 34 -1.39 9.43 -20.03
CA PHE A 34 -1.20 9.96 -18.69
C PHE A 34 -2.52 9.97 -17.91
N GLY A 35 -2.45 9.51 -16.66
CA GLY A 35 -3.54 9.67 -15.72
C GLY A 35 -3.36 10.91 -14.86
N VAL A 36 -4.44 11.30 -14.19
CA VAL A 36 -4.46 12.39 -13.19
C VAL A 36 -4.79 11.79 -11.84
N PHE A 37 -3.96 12.07 -10.83
CA PHE A 37 -4.28 11.72 -9.46
C PHE A 37 -5.22 12.77 -8.86
N VAL A 38 -6.33 12.31 -8.31
CA VAL A 38 -7.38 13.13 -7.72
C VAL A 38 -7.70 12.62 -6.32
N ALA A 39 -7.60 13.47 -5.31
CA ALA A 39 -8.13 13.22 -3.98
C ALA A 39 -9.59 13.70 -3.89
N HIS A 40 -10.40 13.02 -3.08
CA HIS A 40 -11.79 13.43 -2.78
C HIS A 40 -11.89 13.88 -1.31
N PRO A 41 -11.69 15.18 -1.01
CA PRO A 41 -11.59 15.69 0.36
C PRO A 41 -12.81 15.39 1.23
N GLU A 42 -14.00 15.33 0.63
CA GLU A 42 -15.26 15.07 1.33
C GLU A 42 -15.34 13.65 1.88
N CYS A 43 -14.72 12.67 1.20
CA CYS A 43 -14.67 11.29 1.65
C CYS A 43 -13.49 11.02 2.60
N CYS A 44 -12.49 11.91 2.61
CA CYS A 44 -11.32 11.85 3.49
C CYS A 44 -11.67 12.09 4.96
N ALA A 45 -10.73 11.73 5.85
CA ALA A 45 -10.92 11.89 7.28
C ALA A 45 -11.16 13.36 7.62
N ARG A 46 -12.23 13.62 8.37
CA ARG A 46 -12.56 14.98 8.81
C ARG A 46 -11.47 15.53 9.76
N PRO A 47 -11.31 16.86 9.88
CA PRO A 47 -10.27 17.49 10.71
C PRO A 47 -10.42 17.25 12.21
N ASP A 48 -11.65 17.06 12.69
CA ASP A 48 -11.97 16.61 14.06
C ASP A 48 -11.51 15.15 14.27
N GLY A 49 -11.46 14.38 13.19
CA GLY A 49 -10.92 13.04 13.10
C GLY A 49 -9.46 13.03 13.50
N THR A 50 -9.13 12.15 14.43
CA THR A 50 -7.78 11.94 14.97
C THR A 50 -6.76 11.46 13.93
N ARG A 51 -7.17 11.21 12.69
CA ARG A 51 -6.36 10.59 11.63
C ARG A 51 -6.39 11.42 10.35
N THR A 52 -5.27 11.45 9.64
CA THR A 52 -5.12 12.15 8.35
C THR A 52 -4.98 11.13 7.22
N THR A 53 -5.80 11.26 6.18
CA THR A 53 -5.71 10.44 4.97
C THR A 53 -4.43 10.74 4.18
N PHE A 54 -4.06 12.02 4.04
CA PHE A 54 -2.86 12.43 3.31
C PHE A 54 -1.81 13.05 4.24
N THR A 55 -0.54 12.66 4.06
CA THR A 55 0.59 13.21 4.80
C THR A 55 1.77 13.46 3.84
N PRO A 56 2.16 14.73 3.64
CA PRO A 56 3.40 15.05 2.93
C PRO A 56 4.61 14.47 3.67
N HIS A 57 5.57 13.92 2.92
CA HIS A 57 6.84 13.47 3.46
C HIS A 57 7.67 14.66 3.94
N HIS A 58 8.21 14.55 5.14
CA HIS A 58 9.10 15.56 5.70
C HIS A 58 10.54 15.22 5.30
N CYS A 59 11.09 15.98 4.35
CA CYS A 59 12.47 15.78 3.90
C CYS A 59 13.44 16.29 4.97
N GLY A 60 14.18 15.38 5.61
CA GLY A 60 15.31 15.75 6.47
C GLY A 60 16.59 16.05 5.67
N PRO A 61 17.65 16.59 6.31
CA PRO A 61 18.93 16.86 5.63
C PRO A 61 19.58 15.61 5.00
N ALA A 62 19.21 14.41 5.46
CA ALA A 62 19.71 13.14 4.93
C ALA A 62 18.87 12.58 3.76
N ASP A 63 17.70 13.17 3.46
CA ASP A 63 16.75 12.68 2.46
C ASP A 63 17.07 13.23 1.07
N LEU A 64 18.27 12.95 0.56
CA LEU A 64 18.74 13.49 -0.73
C LEU A 64 17.90 13.05 -1.95
N ASP A 65 17.18 11.93 -1.83
CA ASP A 65 16.38 11.39 -2.95
C ASP A 65 14.98 12.03 -3.04
N PHE A 66 14.60 12.87 -2.07
CA PHE A 66 13.30 13.55 -2.05
C PHE A 66 13.44 15.07 -1.95
N THR A 67 12.56 15.78 -2.64
CA THR A 67 12.44 17.23 -2.56
C THR A 67 11.26 17.64 -1.68
N PRO A 68 11.37 18.75 -0.93
CA PRO A 68 10.23 19.30 -0.21
C PRO A 68 9.08 19.63 -1.18
N ILE A 69 7.87 19.19 -0.83
CA ILE A 69 6.69 19.47 -1.65
C ILE A 69 6.34 20.97 -1.52
N PRO A 70 6.31 21.72 -2.62
CA PRO A 70 6.13 23.17 -2.58
C PRO A 70 4.75 23.55 -2.05
N GLY A 71 4.69 24.57 -1.18
CA GLY A 71 3.44 25.12 -0.67
C GLY A 71 2.67 24.21 0.29
N GLY A 72 3.34 23.21 0.88
CA GLY A 72 2.73 22.29 1.84
C GLY A 72 2.02 23.04 2.98
N PRO A 73 0.78 22.66 3.34
CA PRO A 73 0.05 23.33 4.41
C PRO A 73 0.83 23.21 5.74
N PRO A 74 0.79 24.25 6.59
CA PRO A 74 1.46 24.21 7.89
C PRO A 74 1.00 22.98 8.70
N LEU A 75 1.91 22.43 9.50
CA LEU A 75 1.63 21.33 10.42
C LEU A 75 0.42 21.68 11.29
N GLY A 76 -0.72 21.00 11.08
CA GLY A 76 -1.95 21.19 11.86
C GLY A 76 -3.23 21.38 11.04
N GLN A 77 -3.13 21.77 9.76
CA GLN A 77 -4.31 21.98 8.91
C GLN A 77 -4.64 20.71 8.09
N ARG A 78 -5.56 19.88 8.61
CA ARG A 78 -5.85 18.52 8.08
C ARG A 78 -6.75 18.48 6.84
N LYS A 79 -7.85 19.25 6.79
CA LYS A 79 -8.77 19.31 5.62
C LYS A 79 -8.08 19.85 4.37
N LEU A 80 -7.17 20.80 4.58
CA LEU A 80 -6.39 21.42 3.51
C LEU A 80 -5.45 20.45 2.81
N ARG A 81 -5.21 19.23 3.33
CA ARG A 81 -4.24 18.31 2.71
C ARG A 81 -4.75 17.61 1.45
N ALA A 82 -5.98 17.11 1.45
CA ALA A 82 -6.55 16.47 0.26
C ALA A 82 -6.78 17.50 -0.86
N GLU A 83 -7.31 18.67 -0.50
CA GLU A 83 -7.42 19.81 -1.42
C GLU A 83 -6.04 20.23 -1.95
N PHE A 84 -5.04 20.33 -1.08
CA PHE A 84 -3.66 20.61 -1.47
C PHE A 84 -3.10 19.58 -2.47
N ILE A 85 -3.36 18.28 -2.29
CA ILE A 85 -2.94 17.26 -3.27
C ILE A 85 -3.48 17.60 -4.66
N ASN A 86 -4.74 18.01 -4.77
CA ASN A 86 -5.33 18.37 -6.06
C ASN A 86 -4.67 19.62 -6.67
N THR A 87 -4.19 20.56 -5.85
CA THR A 87 -3.45 21.74 -6.36
C THR A 87 -2.10 21.41 -6.98
N LEU A 88 -1.51 20.26 -6.64
CA LEU A 88 -0.24 19.81 -7.21
C LEU A 88 -0.38 19.34 -8.67
N GLN A 89 -1.62 19.08 -9.13
CA GLN A 89 -1.92 18.61 -10.49
C GLN A 89 -1.05 17.42 -10.90
N ILE A 90 -0.99 16.41 -10.03
CA ILE A 90 -0.16 15.23 -10.22
C ILE A 90 -0.70 14.44 -11.41
N THR A 91 0.10 14.38 -12.46
CA THR A 91 -0.22 13.70 -13.72
C THR A 91 0.98 12.90 -14.20
N GLY A 92 0.78 11.79 -14.88
CA GLY A 92 1.89 11.01 -15.42
C GLY A 92 1.55 9.55 -15.72
N GLN A 93 2.57 8.77 -15.99
CA GLN A 93 2.50 7.30 -16.02
C GLN A 93 2.60 6.75 -14.60
N ILE A 94 1.79 5.74 -14.29
CA ILE A 94 1.77 5.09 -12.99
C ILE A 94 2.63 3.83 -13.02
N HIS A 95 3.43 3.62 -11.97
CA HIS A 95 4.17 2.41 -11.66
C HIS A 95 3.84 2.00 -10.23
N ALA A 96 3.77 0.70 -9.93
CA ALA A 96 3.40 0.24 -8.59
C ALA A 96 4.24 -0.93 -8.11
N LYS A 97 4.46 -0.99 -6.79
CA LYS A 97 5.10 -2.11 -6.08
C LYS A 97 4.55 -2.32 -4.68
N ALA A 98 4.37 -3.57 -4.30
CA ALA A 98 3.94 -3.95 -2.97
C ALA A 98 5.15 -4.32 -2.09
N ARG A 99 5.08 -3.95 -0.80
CA ARG A 99 5.96 -4.52 0.24
C ARG A 99 5.17 -4.73 1.52
N GLY A 100 5.05 -5.99 1.94
CA GLY A 100 4.24 -6.35 3.10
C GLY A 100 2.75 -6.11 2.81
N LYS A 101 2.14 -5.17 3.54
CA LYS A 101 0.74 -4.75 3.38
C LYS A 101 0.59 -3.31 2.86
N GLU A 102 1.69 -2.72 2.43
CA GLU A 102 1.72 -1.38 1.84
C GLU A 102 1.99 -1.47 0.34
N LEU A 103 1.49 -0.46 -0.38
CA LEU A 103 1.69 -0.27 -1.81
C LEU A 103 2.42 1.04 -2.03
N VAL A 104 3.46 1.03 -2.84
CA VAL A 104 4.03 2.24 -3.40
C VAL A 104 3.48 2.41 -4.81
N ILE A 105 2.97 3.61 -5.07
CA ILE A 105 2.56 4.07 -6.40
C ILE A 105 3.41 5.26 -6.76
N ALA A 106 4.08 5.17 -7.90
CA ALA A 106 5.00 6.16 -8.38
C ALA A 106 4.44 6.71 -9.70
N ILE A 107 4.21 8.03 -9.76
CA ILE A 107 3.63 8.74 -10.90
C ILE A 107 4.72 9.60 -11.55
N CYS A 108 5.15 9.19 -12.75
CA CYS A 108 6.22 9.81 -13.54
C CYS A 108 5.65 10.70 -14.64
N ASN A 109 6.02 11.97 -14.66
CA ASN A 109 5.72 12.86 -15.77
C ASN A 109 6.98 13.20 -16.55
N SER A 110 7.22 12.49 -17.65
CA SER A 110 8.42 12.71 -18.49
C SER A 110 8.46 14.09 -19.16
N LEU A 111 7.31 14.75 -19.33
CA LEU A 111 7.21 16.07 -19.97
C LEU A 111 7.53 17.22 -19.02
N THR A 112 7.13 17.10 -17.76
CA THR A 112 7.36 18.15 -16.74
C THR A 112 8.51 17.84 -15.78
N HIS A 113 9.09 16.64 -15.89
CA HIS A 113 10.09 16.08 -14.98
C HIS A 113 9.64 16.07 -13.50
N LYS A 114 8.32 16.07 -13.25
CA LYS A 114 7.74 15.94 -11.92
C LYS A 114 7.45 14.48 -11.62
N ASN A 115 7.92 14.04 -10.46
CA ASN A 115 7.91 12.65 -10.07
C ASN A 115 7.36 12.56 -8.65
N PHE A 116 6.16 11.98 -8.51
CA PHE A 116 5.49 11.86 -7.23
C PHE A 116 5.38 10.39 -6.83
N ILE A 117 5.53 10.12 -5.54
CA ILE A 117 5.43 8.78 -4.99
C ILE A 117 4.46 8.80 -3.83
N PHE A 118 3.47 7.92 -3.88
CA PHE A 118 2.54 7.65 -2.80
C PHE A 118 2.91 6.32 -2.15
N ARG A 119 3.26 6.33 -0.87
CA ARG A 119 3.22 5.11 -0.05
C ARG A 119 1.85 5.01 0.60
N ILE A 120 1.17 3.90 0.34
CA ILE A 120 -0.23 3.68 0.68
C ILE A 120 -0.31 2.55 1.70
N ASN A 121 -0.86 2.87 2.87
CA ASN A 121 -1.23 1.90 3.89
C ASN A 121 -2.75 1.75 3.90
N PHE A 122 -3.25 0.56 3.60
CA PHE A 122 -4.69 0.31 3.46
C PHE A 122 -5.45 0.15 4.79
N GLY A 123 -4.77 0.13 5.93
CA GLY A 123 -5.44 -0.04 7.23
C GLY A 123 -6.24 -1.34 7.29
N LEU A 124 -7.53 -1.27 7.69
CA LEU A 124 -8.34 -2.47 7.92
C LEU A 124 -9.20 -2.89 6.72
N GLU A 125 -9.92 -1.98 6.08
CA GLU A 125 -10.92 -2.34 5.05
C GLU A 125 -10.72 -1.58 3.75
N ALA A 126 -9.67 -0.77 3.65
CA ALA A 126 -9.39 -0.10 2.40
C ALA A 126 -8.95 -1.10 1.33
N HIS A 127 -9.32 -0.80 0.11
CA HIS A 127 -8.97 -1.55 -1.08
C HIS A 127 -8.92 -0.59 -2.27
N CYS A 128 -8.41 -1.05 -3.41
CA CYS A 128 -8.54 -0.32 -4.66
C CYS A 128 -9.10 -1.26 -5.73
N PHE A 129 -9.51 -0.71 -6.87
CA PHE A 129 -9.88 -1.50 -8.05
C PHE A 129 -10.02 -0.58 -9.26
N TRP A 130 -9.98 -1.17 -10.44
CA TRP A 130 -10.25 -0.48 -11.69
C TRP A 130 -11.74 -0.44 -11.99
N MET A 131 -12.23 0.69 -12.48
CA MET A 131 -13.58 0.83 -13.05
C MET A 131 -13.53 1.68 -14.33
N PRO A 132 -14.52 1.54 -15.24
CA PRO A 132 -14.60 2.43 -16.40
C PRO A 132 -14.60 3.89 -15.97
N THR A 133 -13.82 4.73 -16.64
CA THR A 133 -13.69 6.15 -16.31
C THR A 133 -15.03 6.87 -16.39
N GLU A 134 -15.90 6.47 -17.33
CA GLU A 134 -17.27 6.97 -17.43
C GLU A 134 -18.07 6.72 -16.15
N TRP A 135 -17.99 5.52 -15.58
CA TRP A 135 -18.70 5.17 -14.35
C TRP A 135 -18.19 5.99 -13.18
N TYR A 136 -16.87 6.08 -13.02
CA TYR A 136 -16.26 6.95 -12.02
C TYR A 136 -16.77 8.38 -12.13
N ARG A 137 -16.74 8.97 -13.34
CA ARG A 137 -17.20 10.35 -13.59
C ARG A 137 -18.68 10.52 -13.24
N ASN A 138 -19.53 9.56 -13.61
CA ASN A 138 -20.95 9.58 -13.25
C ASN A 138 -21.14 9.54 -11.72
N ILE A 139 -20.45 8.63 -11.02
CA ILE A 139 -20.51 8.50 -9.55
C ILE A 139 -20.10 9.80 -8.86
N VAL A 140 -18.97 10.40 -9.25
CA VAL A 140 -18.44 11.62 -8.58
C VAL A 140 -19.06 12.92 -9.08
N SER A 141 -19.90 12.87 -10.12
CA SER A 141 -20.66 14.05 -10.60
C SER A 141 -21.73 14.52 -9.61
N ARG A 142 -22.13 13.64 -8.70
CA ARG A 142 -23.10 13.93 -7.64
C ARG A 142 -22.35 14.20 -6.32
N PRO A 143 -22.86 15.12 -5.48
CA PRO A 143 -22.27 15.34 -4.17
C PRO A 143 -22.33 14.05 -3.33
N PRO A 144 -21.29 13.74 -2.53
CA PRO A 144 -21.32 12.58 -1.66
C PRO A 144 -22.31 12.79 -0.52
N VAL A 145 -22.90 11.69 -0.04
CA VAL A 145 -23.88 11.66 1.05
C VAL A 145 -23.25 11.20 2.36
N PRO A 146 -23.77 11.61 3.53
CA PRO A 146 -23.27 11.13 4.81
C PRO A 146 -23.35 9.60 4.93
N ARG A 147 -22.27 8.99 5.45
CA ARG A 147 -22.18 7.56 5.73
C ARG A 147 -21.79 7.38 7.20
N GLY A 148 -22.82 7.28 8.05
CA GLY A 148 -22.63 7.36 9.51
C GLY A 148 -22.16 8.75 9.95
N GLU A 149 -21.54 8.83 11.13
CA GLU A 149 -21.16 10.12 11.72
C GLU A 149 -19.84 10.68 11.16
N LYS A 150 -18.96 9.80 10.66
CA LYS A 150 -17.53 10.11 10.47
C LYS A 150 -17.08 10.23 9.01
N SER A 151 -17.87 9.76 8.06
CA SER A 151 -17.46 9.73 6.64
C SER A 151 -18.59 10.10 5.70
N PHE A 152 -18.21 10.37 4.46
CA PHE A 152 -19.13 10.53 3.33
C PHE A 152 -18.84 9.44 2.30
N ALA A 153 -19.80 9.22 1.41
CA ALA A 153 -19.70 8.26 0.33
C ALA A 153 -20.51 8.72 -0.88
N PHE A 154 -20.10 8.33 -2.08
CA PHE A 154 -20.88 8.54 -3.28
C PHE A 154 -21.95 7.46 -3.40
N VAL A 155 -23.12 7.84 -3.90
CA VAL A 155 -24.18 6.88 -4.26
C VAL A 155 -23.80 6.25 -5.59
N VAL A 156 -23.67 4.92 -5.62
CA VAL A 156 -23.44 4.19 -6.87
C VAL A 156 -24.77 4.09 -7.63
N PRO A 157 -24.82 4.51 -8.90
CA PRO A 157 -26.01 4.34 -9.74
C PRO A 157 -26.45 2.85 -9.80
N PRO A 158 -27.76 2.56 -9.69
CA PRO A 158 -28.27 1.17 -9.65
C PRO A 158 -27.85 0.33 -10.86
N GLU A 159 -27.67 0.95 -12.02
CA GLU A 159 -27.22 0.31 -13.26
C GLU A 159 -25.79 -0.27 -13.19
N TYR A 160 -24.98 0.11 -12.19
CA TYR A 160 -23.63 -0.42 -11.98
C TYR A 160 -23.57 -1.45 -10.84
N VAL A 161 -24.70 -1.80 -10.23
CA VAL A 161 -24.75 -2.67 -9.06
C VAL A 161 -25.34 -4.03 -9.44
N ASP A 162 -24.49 -5.04 -9.45
CA ASP A 162 -24.93 -6.44 -9.49
C ASP A 162 -25.15 -6.95 -8.07
N GLY A 163 -26.41 -7.10 -7.66
CA GLY A 163 -26.73 -7.61 -6.33
C GLY A 163 -28.10 -7.18 -5.79
N PRO A 164 -28.41 -7.51 -4.52
CA PRO A 164 -29.69 -7.13 -3.92
C PRO A 164 -29.88 -5.62 -3.93
N ALA A 165 -31.14 -5.18 -4.13
CA ALA A 165 -31.58 -3.79 -4.36
C ALA A 165 -31.40 -2.83 -3.16
N ARG A 166 -30.23 -2.84 -2.52
CA ARG A 166 -29.84 -1.85 -1.54
C ARG A 166 -29.03 -0.77 -2.24
N GLN A 167 -29.29 0.48 -1.88
CA GLN A 167 -28.47 1.60 -2.33
C GLN A 167 -27.01 1.37 -1.93
N LEU A 168 -26.14 1.16 -2.92
CA LEU A 168 -24.72 0.96 -2.70
C LEU A 168 -24.04 2.32 -2.52
N LEU A 169 -23.20 2.41 -1.49
CA LEU A 169 -22.41 3.60 -1.19
C LEU A 169 -20.91 3.27 -1.29
N ILE A 170 -20.15 4.11 -1.99
CA ILE A 170 -18.71 3.96 -2.18
C ILE A 170 -17.94 5.16 -1.62
N SER A 171 -17.06 4.94 -0.65
CA SER A 171 -16.23 6.00 -0.05
C SER A 171 -14.90 6.10 -0.79
N ILE A 172 -14.90 6.79 -1.93
CA ILE A 172 -13.71 6.98 -2.76
C ILE A 172 -12.83 8.06 -2.12
N GLN A 173 -11.64 7.68 -1.67
CA GLN A 173 -10.68 8.56 -0.99
C GLN A 173 -9.78 9.28 -2.00
N ALA A 174 -9.37 8.54 -3.02
CA ALA A 174 -8.56 9.03 -4.12
C ALA A 174 -8.85 8.22 -5.39
N ALA A 175 -8.43 8.74 -6.53
CA ALA A 175 -8.53 8.08 -7.82
C ALA A 175 -7.32 8.45 -8.70
N PHE A 176 -6.86 7.51 -9.52
CA PHE A 176 -5.96 7.77 -10.63
C PHE A 176 -6.74 7.60 -11.93
N VAL A 177 -7.13 8.73 -12.52
CA VAL A 177 -8.09 8.83 -13.62
C VAL A 177 -7.35 8.81 -14.95
N ARG A 178 -7.52 7.74 -15.75
CA ARG A 178 -7.05 7.68 -17.15
C ARG A 178 -8.23 7.88 -18.12
N PRO A 179 -8.01 7.96 -19.44
CA PRO A 179 -9.12 8.16 -20.38
C PRO A 179 -10.22 7.09 -20.30
N GLU A 180 -9.83 5.81 -20.20
CA GLU A 180 -10.76 4.67 -20.28
C GLU A 180 -11.04 4.01 -18.94
N TRP A 181 -10.02 3.91 -18.08
CA TRP A 181 -10.10 3.25 -16.77
C TRP A 181 -9.60 4.14 -15.64
N THR A 182 -10.30 4.11 -14.51
CA THR A 182 -9.91 4.81 -13.29
C THR A 182 -9.60 3.80 -12.20
N LEU A 183 -8.40 3.88 -11.63
CA LEU A 183 -8.05 3.15 -10.40
C LEU A 183 -8.58 3.95 -9.21
N VAL A 184 -9.57 3.43 -8.50
CA VAL A 184 -10.12 4.08 -7.32
C VAL A 184 -9.53 3.48 -6.04
N PHE A 185 -9.32 4.32 -5.03
CA PHE A 185 -8.95 3.90 -3.68
C PHE A 185 -10.15 4.13 -2.77
N VAL A 186 -10.71 3.03 -2.25
CA VAL A 186 -11.94 3.03 -1.48
C VAL A 186 -11.61 2.68 -0.05
N ASP A 187 -12.15 3.45 0.88
CA ASP A 187 -12.10 3.09 2.29
C ASP A 187 -13.34 3.58 3.03
N HIS A 188 -14.05 2.61 3.56
CA HIS A 188 -15.27 2.79 4.31
C HIS A 188 -15.05 3.23 5.76
N ASN A 189 -13.87 2.94 6.33
CA ASN A 189 -13.51 3.30 7.70
C ASN A 189 -12.53 4.47 7.77
N VAL A 190 -12.10 4.98 6.62
CA VAL A 190 -11.23 6.14 6.48
C VAL A 190 -9.93 5.99 7.30
N MET A 191 -9.37 4.78 7.23
CA MET A 191 -8.09 4.36 7.80
C MET A 191 -6.95 4.30 6.78
N ILE A 192 -7.23 4.40 5.48
CA ILE A 192 -6.22 4.46 4.43
C ILE A 192 -5.37 5.70 4.62
N GLN A 193 -4.06 5.52 4.48
CA GLN A 193 -3.08 6.59 4.62
C GLN A 193 -2.20 6.65 3.38
N PHE A 194 -2.08 7.84 2.83
CA PHE A 194 -1.23 8.19 1.72
C PHE A 194 -0.10 9.07 2.23
N GLN A 195 1.13 8.57 2.17
CA GLN A 195 2.32 9.38 2.35
C GLN A 195 2.80 9.85 0.97
N LEU A 196 2.73 11.14 0.72
CA LEU A 196 3.18 11.74 -0.54
C LEU A 196 4.65 12.15 -0.43
N MET A 197 5.46 11.71 -1.37
CA MET A 197 6.86 12.07 -1.57
C MET A 197 7.00 12.68 -2.97
N GLN A 198 7.92 13.63 -3.13
CA GLN A 198 8.34 14.12 -4.45
C GLN A 198 9.79 13.68 -4.66
N ALA A 199 10.06 12.89 -5.69
CA ALA A 199 11.41 12.43 -5.98
C ALA A 199 12.26 13.56 -6.56
N SER A 200 13.54 13.62 -6.17
CA SER A 200 14.50 14.61 -6.69
C SER A 200 14.86 14.36 -8.15
N GLU A 201 14.82 13.09 -8.57
CA GLU A 201 15.19 12.64 -9.90
C GLU A 201 14.03 11.87 -10.55
N SER A 202 14.12 11.67 -11.86
CA SER A 202 13.20 10.76 -12.56
C SER A 202 13.51 9.33 -12.16
N PHE A 203 12.47 8.55 -11.87
CA PHE A 203 12.61 7.14 -11.55
C PHE A 203 12.12 6.28 -12.71
N LEU A 204 12.80 5.16 -12.89
CA LEU A 204 12.40 4.08 -13.77
C LEU A 204 11.65 3.02 -12.96
N PRO A 205 10.87 2.14 -13.62
CA PRO A 205 10.27 0.98 -12.96
C PRO A 205 11.30 0.11 -12.21
N SER A 206 12.54 0.05 -12.70
CA SER A 206 13.65 -0.66 -12.06
C SER A 206 14.08 -0.06 -10.72
N ASP A 207 13.78 1.21 -10.47
CA ASP A 207 14.07 1.86 -9.19
C ASP A 207 13.09 1.45 -8.08
N LEU A 208 11.98 0.80 -8.45
CA LEU A 208 11.06 0.20 -7.49
C LEU A 208 11.43 -1.28 -7.26
N THR A 209 12.71 -1.56 -6.97
CA THR A 209 13.19 -2.92 -6.68
C THR A 209 14.05 -2.93 -5.43
N PRO A 210 14.12 -4.05 -4.68
CA PRO A 210 14.93 -4.13 -3.47
C PRO A 210 16.40 -3.76 -3.60
N THR A 211 16.96 -3.93 -4.80
CA THR A 211 18.36 -3.60 -5.13
C THR A 211 18.58 -2.13 -5.43
N SER A 212 17.53 -1.33 -5.57
CA SER A 212 17.65 0.09 -5.90
C SER A 212 18.05 0.92 -4.68
N LYS A 213 18.71 2.05 -4.93
CA LYS A 213 19.14 2.99 -3.89
C LYS A 213 17.96 3.61 -3.14
N ILE A 214 16.87 3.92 -3.85
CA ILE A 214 15.70 4.59 -3.27
C ILE A 214 14.83 3.62 -2.47
N TRP A 215 14.87 2.31 -2.76
CA TRP A 215 13.97 1.32 -2.17
C TRP A 215 13.91 1.36 -0.64
N PRO A 216 15.02 1.33 0.11
CA PRO A 216 14.96 1.40 1.58
C PRO A 216 14.31 2.68 2.10
N ARG A 217 14.30 3.77 1.31
CA ARG A 217 13.73 5.07 1.68
C ARG A 217 12.26 5.20 1.33
N LEU A 218 11.76 4.40 0.40
CA LEU A 218 10.33 4.33 0.08
C LEU A 218 9.53 3.82 1.28
N TRP A 219 10.13 2.95 2.10
CA TRP A 219 9.48 2.31 3.25
C TRP A 219 9.92 2.95 4.56
N SER A 220 9.07 2.90 5.60
CA SER A 220 9.54 3.31 6.93
C SER A 220 10.54 2.29 7.49
N ARG A 221 11.37 2.74 8.44
CA ARG A 221 12.33 1.87 9.15
C ARG A 221 11.69 0.69 9.88
N THR A 222 10.38 0.72 10.07
CA THR A 222 9.62 -0.36 10.72
C THR A 222 9.20 -1.48 9.75
N HIS A 223 9.52 -1.37 8.46
CA HIS A 223 9.22 -2.38 7.46
C HIS A 223 10.44 -3.25 7.18
N GLY A 224 10.32 -4.53 7.54
CA GLY A 224 11.31 -5.54 7.25
C GLY A 224 11.35 -5.98 5.79
N PRO A 225 12.33 -6.81 5.42
CA PRO A 225 12.36 -7.49 4.13
C PRO A 225 11.17 -8.45 3.96
N VAL A 226 10.77 -8.70 2.72
CA VAL A 226 9.71 -9.64 2.40
C VAL A 226 10.27 -10.84 1.65
N TYR A 227 10.09 -12.05 2.16
CA TYR A 227 10.77 -13.27 1.69
C TYR A 227 10.77 -13.49 0.16
N HIS A 228 9.66 -13.27 -0.54
CA HIS A 228 9.60 -13.50 -2.00
C HIS A 228 10.33 -12.44 -2.83
N LEU A 229 10.63 -11.27 -2.24
CA LEU A 229 11.42 -10.20 -2.87
C LEU A 229 12.87 -10.22 -2.40
N GLU A 230 13.08 -10.54 -1.12
CA GLU A 230 14.32 -10.35 -0.38
C GLU A 230 14.63 -11.59 0.50
N PRO A 231 14.75 -12.81 -0.08
CA PRO A 231 14.76 -14.05 0.70
C PRO A 231 15.92 -14.10 1.71
N GLN A 232 17.13 -13.76 1.27
CA GLN A 232 18.31 -13.79 2.14
C GLN A 232 18.18 -12.76 3.27
N ALA A 233 17.83 -11.51 2.94
CA ALA A 233 17.65 -10.47 3.96
C ALA A 233 16.55 -10.85 4.97
N THR A 234 15.46 -11.50 4.53
CA THR A 234 14.46 -12.03 5.45
C THR A 234 15.02 -13.10 6.39
N LEU A 235 15.82 -14.05 5.89
CA LEU A 235 16.45 -15.06 6.73
C LEU A 235 17.45 -14.45 7.72
N ASP A 236 18.23 -13.47 7.28
CA ASP A 236 19.19 -12.76 8.14
C ASP A 236 18.45 -11.99 9.26
N CYS A 237 17.36 -11.29 8.93
CA CYS A 237 16.52 -10.61 9.91
C CYS A 237 15.86 -11.59 10.90
N LEU A 238 15.43 -12.77 10.44
CA LEU A 238 14.84 -13.79 11.30
C LEU A 238 15.85 -14.35 12.31
N GLU A 239 17.07 -14.65 11.87
CA GLU A 239 18.10 -15.16 12.78
C GLU A 239 18.55 -14.09 13.77
N ALA A 240 18.73 -12.84 13.31
CA ALA A 240 19.03 -11.73 14.21
C ALA A 240 17.95 -11.57 15.30
N TRP A 241 16.67 -11.59 14.90
CA TRP A 241 15.54 -11.54 15.83
C TRP A 241 15.49 -12.74 16.78
N ARG A 242 15.82 -13.95 16.30
CA ARG A 242 15.89 -15.16 17.13
C ARG A 242 16.92 -15.00 18.24
N LEU A 243 18.12 -14.55 17.90
CA LEU A 243 19.22 -14.34 18.84
C LEU A 243 18.88 -13.25 19.88
N GLU A 244 18.26 -12.15 19.44
CA GLU A 244 17.77 -11.09 20.32
C GLU A 244 16.69 -11.62 21.28
N THR A 245 15.69 -12.36 20.77
CA THR A 245 14.61 -12.97 21.56
C THR A 245 15.15 -13.89 22.65
N ILE A 246 16.19 -14.69 22.34
CA ILE A 246 16.86 -15.57 23.32
C ILE A 246 17.60 -14.75 24.37
N THR A 247 18.37 -13.75 23.93
CA THR A 247 19.19 -12.90 24.80
C THR A 247 18.33 -12.12 25.79
N GLU A 248 17.25 -11.49 25.31
CA GLU A 248 16.31 -10.72 26.14
C GLU A 248 15.32 -11.59 26.90
N SER A 249 15.33 -12.91 26.69
CA SER A 249 14.39 -13.86 27.29
C SER A 249 12.91 -13.48 27.06
N ASP A 250 12.57 -13.00 25.86
CA ASP A 250 11.23 -12.49 25.55
C ASP A 250 10.16 -13.60 25.65
N ARG A 251 9.25 -13.42 26.61
CA ARG A 251 8.16 -14.37 26.90
C ARG A 251 6.83 -14.00 26.23
N THR A 252 6.82 -12.99 25.37
CA THR A 252 5.64 -12.61 24.59
C THR A 252 5.12 -13.82 23.80
N PRO A 253 3.81 -14.07 23.76
CA PRO A 253 3.23 -15.12 22.93
C PRO A 253 3.69 -15.01 21.47
N ILE A 254 4.15 -16.11 20.87
CA ILE A 254 4.73 -16.11 19.51
C ILE A 254 3.78 -15.51 18.46
N PHE A 255 2.46 -15.73 18.60
CA PHE A 255 1.46 -15.11 17.74
C PHE A 255 1.51 -13.58 17.78
N GLN A 256 1.66 -13.01 18.97
CA GLN A 256 1.75 -11.58 19.15
C GLN A 256 3.08 -11.07 18.58
N SER A 257 4.21 -11.72 18.87
CA SER A 257 5.53 -11.33 18.34
C SER A 257 5.55 -11.32 16.80
N ILE A 258 5.01 -12.35 16.14
CA ILE A 258 4.91 -12.39 14.67
C ILE A 258 4.07 -11.22 14.14
N LYS A 259 2.95 -10.91 14.79
CA LYS A 259 2.03 -9.85 14.36
C LYS A 259 2.62 -8.45 14.55
N THR A 260 3.36 -8.21 15.63
CA THR A 260 3.84 -6.86 15.98
C THR A 260 5.21 -6.52 15.41
N THR A 261 6.07 -7.52 15.17
CA THR A 261 7.45 -7.29 14.72
C THR A 261 7.53 -7.23 13.20
N GLN A 262 6.96 -6.17 12.62
CA GLN A 262 6.93 -5.97 11.15
C GLN A 262 8.32 -5.73 10.53
N THR A 263 9.34 -5.45 11.33
CA THR A 263 10.75 -5.42 10.91
C THR A 263 11.29 -6.81 10.56
N VAL A 264 10.63 -7.87 10.99
CA VAL A 264 11.03 -9.27 10.78
C VAL A 264 9.96 -10.01 9.98
N PHE A 265 8.70 -9.90 10.41
CA PHE A 265 7.55 -10.58 9.82
C PHE A 265 6.71 -9.61 8.97
N ASN A 266 7.36 -8.84 8.09
CA ASN A 266 6.67 -7.85 7.29
C ASN A 266 5.55 -8.48 6.45
N GLY A 267 4.34 -7.96 6.61
CA GLY A 267 3.17 -8.48 5.92
C GLY A 267 2.43 -9.60 6.65
N CYS A 268 2.85 -9.98 7.86
CA CYS A 268 2.12 -10.93 8.69
C CYS A 268 1.14 -10.20 9.61
N GLY A 269 -0.16 -10.33 9.34
CA GLY A 269 -1.22 -9.91 10.26
C GLY A 269 -1.74 -11.09 11.07
N ALA A 270 -2.92 -10.92 11.68
CA ALA A 270 -3.50 -11.94 12.54
C ALA A 270 -3.76 -13.27 11.79
N GLN A 271 -4.36 -13.21 10.61
CA GLN A 271 -4.65 -14.40 9.80
C GLN A 271 -3.35 -15.08 9.34
N GLU A 272 -2.41 -14.33 8.76
CA GLU A 272 -1.15 -14.91 8.30
C GLU A 272 -0.31 -15.51 9.46
N ALA A 273 -0.34 -14.89 10.64
CA ALA A 273 0.31 -15.44 11.83
C ALA A 273 -0.35 -16.76 12.29
N THR A 274 -1.68 -16.83 12.27
CA THR A 274 -2.42 -18.07 12.59
C THR A 274 -2.10 -19.18 11.59
N ASP A 275 -2.11 -18.88 10.29
CA ASP A 275 -1.78 -19.86 9.24
C ASP A 275 -0.35 -20.36 9.38
N LEU A 276 0.60 -19.44 9.62
CA LEU A 276 2.00 -19.74 9.82
C LEU A 276 2.21 -20.69 11.01
N LEU A 277 1.59 -20.39 12.16
CA LEU A 277 1.72 -21.21 13.37
C LEU A 277 1.02 -22.56 13.23
N THR A 278 -0.09 -22.60 12.50
CA THR A 278 -0.79 -23.86 12.17
C THR A 278 0.10 -24.76 11.32
N LEU A 279 0.71 -24.22 10.27
CA LEU A 279 1.65 -24.94 9.40
C LEU A 279 2.90 -25.42 10.16
N ALA A 280 3.38 -24.63 11.13
CA ALA A 280 4.53 -24.99 11.96
C ALA A 280 4.19 -25.96 13.11
N PHE A 281 2.91 -26.25 13.35
CA PHE A 281 2.41 -26.97 14.52
C PHE A 281 2.88 -26.35 15.85
N ILE A 282 2.79 -25.02 15.96
CA ILE A 282 3.17 -24.24 17.14
C ILE A 282 1.92 -23.64 17.77
N GLN A 283 1.76 -23.83 19.09
CA GLN A 283 0.61 -23.28 19.81
C GLN A 283 0.76 -21.75 19.95
N PRO A 284 -0.27 -20.93 19.62
CA PRO A 284 -0.15 -19.47 19.59
C PRO A 284 0.30 -18.77 20.89
N GLN A 285 0.07 -19.39 22.04
CA GLN A 285 0.47 -18.87 23.36
C GLN A 285 1.88 -19.34 23.79
N THR A 286 2.57 -20.13 22.97
CA THR A 286 3.95 -20.54 23.25
C THR A 286 4.81 -19.27 23.34
N PRO A 287 5.58 -19.08 24.42
CA PRO A 287 6.50 -17.95 24.52
C PRO A 287 7.50 -17.93 23.35
N ALA A 288 7.75 -16.75 22.78
CA ALA A 288 8.69 -16.59 21.67
C ALA A 288 10.08 -17.14 22.00
N LEU A 289 10.57 -16.93 23.22
CA LEU A 289 11.80 -17.55 23.74
C LEU A 289 11.85 -19.06 23.53
N HIS A 290 10.77 -19.79 23.85
CA HIS A 290 10.76 -21.26 23.73
C HIS A 290 10.81 -21.70 22.27
N VAL A 291 10.14 -20.97 21.37
CA VAL A 291 10.17 -21.22 19.93
C VAL A 291 11.57 -20.96 19.36
N CYS A 292 12.20 -19.85 19.76
CA CYS A 292 13.52 -19.43 19.28
C CYS A 292 14.66 -20.29 19.83
N ALA A 293 14.58 -20.73 21.09
CA ALA A 293 15.62 -21.49 21.77
C ALA A 293 15.69 -22.97 21.35
N ASP A 294 14.56 -23.59 20.97
CA ASP A 294 14.54 -24.97 20.47
C ASP A 294 14.82 -25.02 18.95
N PRO A 295 15.94 -25.59 18.49
CA PRO A 295 16.30 -25.59 17.07
C PRO A 295 15.25 -26.28 16.17
N ARG A 296 14.56 -27.30 16.69
CA ARG A 296 13.55 -28.04 15.91
C ARG A 296 12.29 -27.21 15.70
N THR A 297 11.80 -26.56 16.75
CA THR A 297 10.62 -25.68 16.67
C THR A 297 10.92 -24.44 15.85
N TRP A 298 12.12 -23.84 16.01
CA TRP A 298 12.57 -22.75 15.16
C TRP A 298 12.59 -23.13 13.67
N SER A 299 13.20 -24.27 13.34
CA SER A 299 13.27 -24.75 11.95
C SER A 299 11.89 -24.93 11.32
N ARG A 300 10.91 -25.46 12.07
CA ARG A 300 9.51 -25.57 11.60
C ARG A 300 8.87 -24.21 11.34
N LEU A 301 9.10 -23.22 12.21
CA LEU A 301 8.56 -21.87 12.00
C LEU A 301 9.14 -21.23 10.74
N VAL A 302 10.46 -21.32 10.54
CA VAL A 302 11.12 -20.79 9.35
C VAL A 302 10.61 -21.48 8.09
N GLN A 303 10.52 -22.81 8.09
CA GLN A 303 9.99 -23.56 6.95
C GLN A 303 8.54 -23.18 6.64
N ALA A 304 7.69 -23.06 7.65
CA ALA A 304 6.31 -22.65 7.49
C ALA A 304 6.19 -21.25 6.88
N LEU A 305 7.13 -20.34 7.18
CA LEU A 305 7.16 -19.00 6.56
C LEU A 305 7.46 -19.11 5.07
N ILE A 306 8.46 -19.92 4.71
CA ILE A 306 8.83 -20.17 3.31
C ILE A 306 7.64 -20.77 2.56
N ASP A 307 7.03 -21.81 3.12
CA ASP A 307 5.92 -22.55 2.52
C ASP A 307 4.66 -21.69 2.37
N ASN A 308 4.30 -20.91 3.40
CA ASN A 308 3.16 -20.00 3.36
C ASN A 308 3.33 -18.97 2.21
N ARG A 309 4.55 -18.53 1.93
CA ARG A 309 4.83 -17.59 0.85
C ARG A 309 4.81 -18.23 -0.53
N ILE A 310 5.13 -19.52 -0.64
CA ILE A 310 4.93 -20.27 -1.88
C ILE A 310 3.44 -20.48 -2.15
N ARG A 311 2.64 -20.78 -1.11
CA ARG A 311 1.18 -20.99 -1.24
C ARG A 311 0.41 -19.71 -1.55
N CYS A 312 0.86 -18.58 -1.01
CA CYS A 312 0.37 -17.26 -1.42
C CYS A 312 1.03 -16.75 -2.71
N GLY A 313 1.96 -17.52 -3.30
CA GLY A 313 2.44 -17.35 -4.67
C GLY A 313 1.34 -17.68 -5.69
N PRO A 314 1.62 -17.64 -7.01
CA PRO A 314 0.63 -17.40 -8.06
C PRO A 314 -0.35 -18.58 -8.27
N CYS A 315 -1.24 -18.84 -7.33
CA CYS A 315 -2.37 -19.77 -7.48
C CYS A 315 -3.55 -19.15 -8.25
N CYS A 316 -3.30 -18.09 -9.02
CA CYS A 316 -4.20 -17.55 -10.04
C CYS A 316 -3.38 -17.23 -11.30
N SER A 317 -2.88 -18.27 -11.96
CA SER A 317 -2.46 -18.26 -13.37
C SER A 317 -3.50 -19.00 -14.19
#